data_AF-I3W1Q1-F1
#
_entry.id   AF-I3W1Q1-F1
#
_cell.length_a   1.000
_cell.length_b   1.000
_cell.length_c   1.000
_cell.angle_alpha   90.00
_cell.angle_beta   90.00
_cell.angle_gamma   90.00
#
_symmetry.space_group_name_H-M   'P 1'
#
loop_
_entity.id
_entity.type
_entity.pdbx_description
1 polymer ?
#
loop_
_entity_poly.entity_id
_entity_poly.type
_entity_poly.pdbx_seq_one_letter_code
_entity_poly.pdbx_strand_id
1 'polypeptide(L)'
;MTEERKSPRRISRRRRANIDGETQYVRVSMSEFERAQLKVLEERTGRSPSEILVSAALYAENSESLAERRAMAVEFIAARRYLAALSNNVNQLARHANATDEFPEAARTVLTRVRAVADRINTMLDSMVR
;
A
#
# COMPACT_ATOMS: atom_id res chain seq x y z
N MET A 1 41.69 -18.96 -1.33
CA MET A 1 41.25 -18.66 -2.71
C MET A 1 39.75 -18.81 -2.76
N THR A 2 39.03 -17.75 -2.41
CA THR A 2 37.57 -17.76 -2.43
C THR A 2 37.12 -16.31 -2.46
N GLU A 3 36.39 -15.92 -3.50
CA GLU A 3 35.31 -14.94 -3.36
C GLU A 3 34.39 -15.00 -4.59
N GLU A 4 33.43 -15.90 -4.45
CA GLU A 4 32.01 -15.77 -4.77
C GLU A 4 31.57 -14.44 -5.44
N ARG A 5 31.11 -14.55 -6.70
CA ARG A 5 30.55 -13.44 -7.48
C ARG A 5 29.21 -13.00 -6.88
N LYS A 6 29.18 -11.82 -6.25
CA LYS A 6 27.96 -11.17 -5.75
C LYS A 6 26.99 -10.81 -6.89
N SER A 7 25.77 -11.30 -6.75
CA SER A 7 24.58 -11.11 -7.58
C SER A 7 24.22 -9.63 -7.85
N PRO A 8 23.60 -9.27 -9.01
CA PRO A 8 23.36 -7.87 -9.36
C PRO A 8 22.28 -7.25 -8.48
N ARG A 9 22.59 -6.08 -7.91
CA ARG A 9 21.68 -5.24 -7.13
C ARG A 9 20.47 -4.84 -7.98
N ARG A 10 19.28 -5.31 -7.60
CA ARG A 10 17.99 -4.80 -8.12
C ARG A 10 17.87 -3.31 -7.75
N ILE A 11 18.15 -2.43 -8.72
CA ILE A 11 17.89 -1.00 -8.61
C ILE A 11 16.37 -0.84 -8.48
N SER A 12 15.89 -0.51 -7.28
CA SER A 12 14.50 -0.12 -7.08
C SER A 12 14.21 1.07 -7.99
N ARG A 13 13.25 0.91 -8.90
CA ARG A 13 12.93 1.92 -9.91
C ARG A 13 12.38 3.16 -9.20
N ARG A 14 13.20 4.22 -9.17
CA ARG A 14 12.83 5.59 -8.74
C ARG A 14 11.97 6.34 -9.77
N ARG A 15 11.77 5.78 -10.97
CA ARG A 15 10.99 6.40 -12.05
C ARG A 15 9.51 5.99 -12.00
N ARG A 16 8.65 6.92 -12.41
CA ARG A 16 7.22 6.73 -12.69
C ARG A 16 7.00 5.50 -13.59
N ALA A 17 5.85 4.82 -13.42
CA ALA A 17 5.44 3.75 -14.32
C ALA A 17 5.37 4.26 -15.78
N ASN A 18 5.58 3.37 -16.76
CA ASN A 18 5.53 3.73 -18.18
C ASN A 18 4.21 4.45 -18.50
N ILE A 19 4.32 5.59 -19.18
CA ILE A 19 3.18 6.44 -19.55
C ILE A 19 2.50 5.80 -20.77
N ASP A 20 1.17 5.79 -20.79
CA ASP A 20 0.41 5.36 -21.96
C ASP A 20 0.33 6.53 -22.97
N GLY A 21 0.73 6.29 -24.22
CA GLY A 21 0.76 7.30 -25.30
C GLY A 21 2.09 8.05 -25.52
N GLU A 22 2.03 9.13 -26.31
CA GLU A 22 3.20 9.92 -26.72
C GLU A 22 3.75 10.77 -25.56
N THR A 23 5.08 10.75 -25.39
CA THR A 23 5.73 11.47 -24.29
C THR A 23 5.89 12.95 -24.61
N GLN A 24 5.27 13.81 -23.81
CA GLN A 24 5.41 15.26 -23.89
C GLN A 24 6.32 15.80 -22.78
N TYR A 25 7.08 16.85 -23.11
CA TYR A 25 8.03 17.48 -22.19
C TYR A 25 7.65 18.95 -21.96
N VAL A 26 7.62 19.35 -20.68
CA VAL A 26 7.43 20.74 -20.27
C VAL A 26 8.71 21.23 -19.60
N ARG A 27 9.25 22.35 -20.09
CA ARG A 27 10.42 22.99 -19.47
C ARG A 27 9.95 23.86 -18.30
N VAL A 28 10.50 23.61 -17.12
CA VAL A 28 10.22 24.38 -15.91
C VAL A 28 11.45 25.19 -15.55
N SER A 29 11.28 26.51 -15.47
CA SER A 29 12.30 27.42 -14.94
C SER A 29 12.08 27.57 -13.44
N MET A 30 13.16 27.54 -12.66
CA MET A 30 13.13 27.69 -11.22
C MET A 30 14.38 28.43 -10.74
N SER A 31 14.25 29.16 -9.65
CA SER A 31 15.37 29.73 -8.90
C SER A 31 16.21 28.63 -8.24
N GLU A 32 17.42 28.98 -7.81
CA GLU A 32 18.28 28.06 -7.04
C GLU A 32 17.60 27.60 -5.74
N PHE A 33 16.87 28.50 -5.09
CA PHE A 33 16.15 28.21 -3.85
C PHE A 33 15.02 27.19 -4.06
N GLU A 34 14.22 27.36 -5.11
CA GLU A 34 13.16 26.40 -5.47
C GLU A 34 13.75 25.04 -5.85
N ARG A 35 14.89 25.02 -6.56
CA ARG A 35 15.59 23.77 -6.90
C ARG A 35 16.08 23.04 -5.66
N ALA A 36 16.58 23.77 -4.66
CA ALA A 36 17.04 23.21 -3.39
C ALA A 36 15.87 22.61 -2.60
N GLN A 37 14.74 23.32 -2.50
CA GLN A 37 13.53 22.79 -1.88
C GLN A 37 13.02 21.53 -2.57
N LEU A 38 13.02 21.53 -3.91
CA LEU A 38 12.62 20.35 -4.68
C LEU A 38 13.53 19.16 -4.40
N LYS A 39 14.84 19.38 -4.23
CA LYS A 39 15.80 18.32 -3.87
C LYS A 39 15.51 17.70 -2.51
N VAL A 40 15.18 18.51 -1.52
CA VAL A 40 14.77 18.02 -0.19
C VAL A 40 13.52 17.14 -0.30
N LEU A 41 12.56 17.51 -1.16
CA LEU A 41 11.38 16.69 -1.41
C LEU A 41 11.71 15.38 -2.13
N GLU A 42 12.64 15.39 -3.09
CA GLU A 42 13.13 14.17 -3.75
C GLU A 42 13.72 13.19 -2.72
N GLU A 43 14.60 13.68 -1.84
CA GLU A 43 15.27 12.86 -0.82
C GLU A 43 14.29 12.30 0.21
N ARG A 44 13.37 13.16 0.69
CA ARG A 44 12.36 12.77 1.69
C ARG A 44 11.36 11.74 1.16
N THR A 45 10.96 11.87 -0.10
CA THR A 45 9.86 11.06 -0.68
C THR A 45 10.35 9.92 -1.56
N GLY A 46 11.62 9.92 -1.95
CA GLY A 46 12.21 8.99 -2.91
C GLY A 46 11.64 9.13 -4.33
N ARG A 47 10.96 10.24 -4.64
CA ARG A 47 10.29 10.50 -5.93
C ARG A 47 11.15 11.40 -6.81
N SER A 48 11.01 11.25 -8.13
CA SER A 48 11.67 12.13 -9.09
C SER A 48 11.05 13.54 -9.11
N PRO A 49 11.79 14.58 -9.52
CA PRO A 49 11.29 15.96 -9.64
C PRO A 49 10.04 16.05 -10.52
N SER A 50 10.06 15.40 -11.68
CA SER A 50 8.96 15.43 -12.64
C SER A 50 7.69 14.83 -12.06
N GLU A 51 7.79 13.72 -11.33
CA GLU A 51 6.64 13.12 -10.64
C GLU A 51 6.06 14.05 -9.59
N ILE A 52 6.92 14.72 -8.80
CA ILE A 52 6.49 15.66 -7.76
C ILE A 52 5.76 16.84 -8.38
N LEU A 53 6.33 17.45 -9.42
CA LEU A 53 5.76 18.63 -10.08
C LEU A 53 4.46 18.30 -10.81
N VAL A 54 4.43 17.20 -11.58
CA VAL A 54 3.23 16.77 -12.32
C VAL A 54 2.13 16.37 -11.34
N SER A 55 2.46 15.66 -10.27
CA SER A 55 1.48 15.28 -9.25
C SER A 55 0.93 16.51 -8.53
N ALA A 56 1.78 17.48 -8.19
CA ALA A 56 1.33 18.70 -7.54
C ALA A 56 0.41 19.51 -8.47
N ALA A 57 0.77 19.64 -9.76
CA ALA A 57 -0.01 20.43 -10.70
C ALA A 57 -1.36 19.77 -11.07
N LEU A 58 -1.39 18.46 -11.28
CA LEU A 58 -2.58 17.75 -11.78
C LEU A 58 -3.56 17.33 -10.67
N TYR A 59 -3.09 17.16 -9.44
CA TYR A 59 -3.92 16.70 -8.32
C TYR A 59 -4.10 17.77 -7.23
N ALA A 60 -3.75 19.04 -7.51
CA ALA A 60 -3.95 20.16 -6.58
C ALA A 60 -5.42 20.58 -6.43
N GLU A 61 -6.25 20.45 -7.46
CA GLU A 61 -7.65 20.90 -7.44
C GLU A 61 -8.68 19.78 -7.25
N ASN A 62 -8.35 18.52 -7.60
CA ASN A 62 -9.27 17.39 -7.43
C ASN A 62 -8.51 16.08 -7.15
N SER A 63 -8.87 15.42 -6.05
CA SER A 63 -8.71 13.99 -5.76
C SER A 63 -7.29 13.42 -5.58
N GLU A 64 -6.94 13.28 -4.30
CA GLU A 64 -5.93 12.42 -3.68
C GLU A 64 -4.57 12.24 -4.37
N SER A 65 -3.54 12.73 -3.68
CA SER A 65 -2.16 12.61 -4.15
C SER A 65 -1.76 11.14 -4.36
N LEU A 66 -0.79 10.88 -5.25
CA LEU A 66 -0.25 9.53 -5.44
C LEU A 66 0.37 8.94 -4.14
N ALA A 67 0.62 9.77 -3.12
CA ALA A 67 0.94 9.33 -1.76
C ALA A 67 -0.28 8.77 -1.04
N GLU A 68 -1.40 9.47 -1.07
CA GLU A 68 -2.68 9.02 -0.49
C GLU A 68 -3.15 7.71 -1.15
N ARG A 69 -3.05 7.58 -2.48
CA ARG A 69 -3.34 6.30 -3.16
C ARG A 69 -2.45 5.15 -2.70
N ARG A 70 -1.18 5.42 -2.40
CA ARG A 70 -0.26 4.40 -1.87
C ARG A 70 -0.57 4.07 -0.41
N ALA A 71 -0.95 5.05 0.41
CA ALA A 71 -1.41 4.82 1.77
C ALA A 71 -2.67 3.95 1.77
N MET A 72 -3.68 4.30 0.98
CA MET A 72 -4.87 3.49 0.79
C MET A 72 -4.58 2.08 0.27
N ALA A 73 -3.61 1.91 -0.64
CA ALA A 73 -3.22 0.58 -1.12
C ALA A 73 -2.57 -0.27 -0.02
N VAL A 74 -1.71 0.32 0.82
CA VAL A 74 -1.13 -0.36 2.00
C VAL A 74 -2.23 -0.78 2.96
N GLU A 75 -3.20 0.11 3.15
CA GLU A 75 -4.36 -0.13 3.99
C GLU A 75 -5.25 -1.27 3.46
N PHE A 76 -5.57 -1.27 2.16
CA PHE A 76 -6.26 -2.37 1.48
C PHE A 76 -5.52 -3.71 1.59
N ILE A 77 -4.18 -3.70 1.51
CA ILE A 77 -3.36 -4.91 1.68
C ILE A 77 -3.46 -5.44 3.12
N ALA A 78 -3.54 -4.56 4.12
CA ALA A 78 -3.75 -4.95 5.51
C ALA A 78 -5.16 -5.57 5.69
N ALA A 79 -6.20 -4.95 5.13
CA ALA A 79 -7.55 -5.50 5.12
C ALA A 79 -7.62 -6.89 4.43
N ARG A 80 -6.91 -7.09 3.31
CA ARG A 80 -6.80 -8.40 2.65
C ARG A 80 -6.15 -9.47 3.54
N ARG A 81 -5.12 -9.12 4.32
CA ARG A 81 -4.49 -10.06 5.27
C ARG A 81 -5.45 -10.48 6.38
N TYR A 82 -6.25 -9.54 6.86
CA TYR A 82 -7.29 -9.81 7.85
C TYR A 82 -8.37 -10.73 7.31
N LEU A 83 -8.85 -10.50 6.08
CA LEU A 83 -9.79 -11.41 5.42
C LEU A 83 -9.22 -12.82 5.22
N ALA A 84 -7.95 -12.94 4.83
CA ALA A 84 -7.31 -14.25 4.70
C ALA A 84 -7.21 -15.01 6.03
N ALA A 85 -6.88 -14.31 7.13
CA ALA A 85 -6.88 -14.91 8.46
C ALA A 85 -8.28 -15.37 8.89
N LEU A 86 -9.30 -14.59 8.58
CA LEU A 86 -10.71 -14.89 8.82
C LEU A 86 -11.16 -16.14 8.04
N SER A 87 -10.84 -16.22 6.74
CA SER A 87 -11.14 -17.42 5.92
C SER A 87 -10.44 -18.67 6.45
N ASN A 88 -9.17 -18.58 6.87
CA ASN A 88 -8.45 -19.71 7.45
C ASN A 88 -9.13 -20.21 8.73
N ASN A 89 -9.56 -19.28 9.59
CA ASN A 89 -10.24 -19.59 10.83
C ASN A 89 -11.60 -20.26 10.60
N VAL A 90 -12.40 -19.75 9.67
CA VAL A 90 -13.67 -20.37 9.25
C VAL A 90 -13.42 -21.77 8.68
N ASN A 91 -12.37 -21.95 7.89
CA ASN A 91 -12.02 -23.23 7.29
C ASN A 91 -11.48 -24.26 8.31
N GLN A 92 -10.91 -23.80 9.43
CA GLN A 92 -10.58 -24.66 10.57
C GLN A 92 -11.84 -25.09 11.31
N LEU A 93 -12.78 -24.16 11.50
CA LEU A 93 -14.07 -24.40 12.16
C LEU A 93 -14.91 -25.41 11.39
N ALA A 94 -14.99 -25.26 10.06
CA ALA A 94 -15.68 -26.19 9.18
C ALA A 94 -15.06 -27.60 9.20
N ARG A 95 -13.73 -27.70 9.15
CA ARG A 95 -13.03 -29.00 9.24
C ARG A 95 -13.24 -29.67 10.60
N HIS A 96 -13.26 -28.91 11.68
CA HIS A 96 -13.45 -29.47 13.00
C HIS A 96 -14.90 -29.94 13.20
N ALA A 97 -15.89 -29.11 12.82
CA ALA A 97 -17.30 -29.49 12.85
C ALA A 97 -17.59 -30.74 12.00
N ASN A 98 -17.02 -30.83 10.80
CA ASN A 98 -17.16 -32.02 9.94
C ASN A 98 -16.47 -33.28 10.50
N ALA A 99 -15.53 -33.14 11.44
CA ALA A 99 -14.81 -34.26 12.01
C ALA A 99 -15.42 -34.79 13.32
N THR A 100 -16.13 -33.94 14.07
CA THR A 100 -16.67 -34.28 15.40
C THR A 100 -18.20 -34.23 15.52
N ASP A 101 -18.93 -33.74 14.50
CA ASP A 101 -20.40 -33.56 14.49
C ASP A 101 -20.98 -32.68 15.64
N GLU A 102 -20.12 -32.11 16.47
CA GLU A 102 -20.42 -31.15 17.53
C GLU A 102 -19.79 -29.78 17.24
N PHE A 103 -20.48 -28.69 17.62
CA PHE A 103 -19.98 -27.31 17.47
C PHE A 103 -19.08 -26.95 18.66
N PRO A 104 -17.74 -26.91 18.53
CA PRO A 104 -16.86 -26.89 19.69
C PRO A 104 -16.82 -25.51 20.37
N GLU A 105 -16.54 -25.43 21.68
CA GLU A 105 -16.27 -24.14 22.36
C GLU A 105 -15.14 -23.33 21.68
N ALA A 106 -14.19 -23.99 21.02
CA ALA A 106 -13.18 -23.36 20.17
C ALA A 106 -13.78 -22.50 19.04
N ALA A 107 -14.99 -22.81 18.59
CA ALA A 107 -15.72 -22.03 17.60
C ALA A 107 -16.12 -20.64 18.12
N ARG A 108 -16.43 -20.50 19.42
CA ARG A 108 -16.66 -19.19 20.04
C ARG A 108 -15.40 -18.34 20.04
N THR A 109 -14.24 -18.93 20.34
CA THR A 109 -12.95 -18.22 20.29
C THR A 109 -12.64 -17.73 18.88
N VAL A 110 -12.89 -18.56 17.87
CA VAL A 110 -12.74 -18.18 16.46
C VAL A 110 -13.70 -17.05 16.10
N LEU A 111 -15.00 -17.17 16.41
CA LEU A 111 -16.00 -16.13 16.15
C LEU A 111 -15.65 -14.79 16.80
N THR A 112 -15.11 -14.80 18.02
CA THR A 112 -14.64 -13.58 18.69
C THR A 112 -13.47 -12.94 17.94
N ARG A 113 -12.51 -13.73 17.44
CA ARG A 113 -11.40 -13.22 16.62
C ARG A 113 -11.89 -12.69 15.27
N VAL A 114 -12.85 -13.36 14.65
CA VAL A 114 -13.49 -12.95 13.40
C VAL A 114 -14.18 -11.59 13.58
N ARG A 115 -14.95 -11.41 14.66
CA ARG A 115 -15.59 -10.13 15.01
C ARG A 115 -14.55 -9.03 15.24
N ALA A 116 -13.53 -9.27 16.06
CA ALA A 116 -12.48 -8.28 16.31
C ALA A 116 -11.74 -7.85 15.02
N VAL A 117 -11.55 -8.78 14.08
CA VAL A 117 -10.95 -8.49 12.78
C VAL A 117 -11.89 -7.66 11.90
N ALA A 118 -13.20 -7.99 11.88
CA ALA A 118 -14.20 -7.22 11.16
C ALA A 118 -14.35 -5.79 11.72
N ASP A 119 -14.38 -5.63 13.05
CA ASP A 119 -14.45 -4.32 13.70
C ASP A 119 -13.21 -3.47 13.36
N ARG A 120 -12.03 -4.09 13.26
CA ARG A 120 -10.81 -3.42 12.86
C ARG A 120 -10.85 -2.96 11.40
N ILE A 121 -11.41 -3.77 10.49
CA ILE A 121 -11.64 -3.38 9.10
C ILE A 121 -12.63 -2.21 9.02
N ASN A 122 -13.75 -2.28 9.76
CA ASN A 122 -14.75 -1.21 9.78
C ASN A 122 -14.17 0.11 10.32
N THR A 123 -13.43 0.08 11.43
CA THR A 123 -12.76 1.27 11.99
C THR A 123 -11.81 1.91 10.98
N MET A 124 -11.11 1.07 10.22
CA MET A 124 -10.16 1.50 9.21
C MET A 124 -10.88 2.11 8.00
N LEU A 125 -11.95 1.49 7.51
CA LEU A 125 -12.80 2.06 6.45
C LEU A 125 -13.45 3.39 6.88
N ASP A 126 -13.95 3.50 8.12
CA ASP A 126 -14.52 4.73 8.66
C ASP A 126 -13.50 5.88 8.71
N SER A 127 -12.24 5.55 9.01
CA SER A 127 -11.15 6.54 9.01
C SER A 127 -10.76 7.05 7.63
N MET A 128 -11.14 6.34 6.56
CA MET A 128 -10.89 6.73 5.16
C MET A 128 -12.02 7.59 4.57
N VAL A 129 -13.22 7.56 5.17
CA VAL A 129 -14.42 8.26 4.66
C VAL A 129 -14.65 9.62 5.36
N ARG A 130 -13.94 9.89 6.47
CA ARG A 130 -13.93 11.20 7.16
C ARG A 130 -12.85 12.12 6.63
#